data_AF-V9HMN9-F1
#
_entry.id   AF-V9HMN9-F1
#
_cell.length_a   1.000
_cell.length_b   1.000
_cell.length_c   1.000
_cell.angle_alpha   90.00
_cell.angle_beta   90.00
_cell.angle_gamma   90.00
#
_symmetry.space_group_name_H-M   'P 1'
#
loop_
_entity.id
_entity.type
_entity.pdbx_description
1 polymer ?
#
loop_
_entity_poly.entity_id
_entity_poly.type
_entity_poly.pdbx_seq_one_letter_code
_entity_poly.pdbx_strand_id
1 'polypeptide(L)'
;MKYSARSSRGFTLVELMVTVAIVAILAAIAYPSYIDYIYRSRLEQARVVVMDNVKMMERYYGLSRSFECKADYIGKVNTTCTGNKFTAVLPSNADSNITDYYDFAITSINKGNSYIITAKPKSEKYSSNTLANKKLFLNYDAISNSYARCTQSGFTQSEKNSATVTGCEVL
;
A
#
# COMPACT_ATOMS: atom_id res chain seq x y z
N MET A 1 60.39 5.07 -35.21
CA MET A 1 59.21 4.74 -34.39
C MET A 1 57.99 4.68 -35.30
N LYS A 2 57.37 3.51 -35.48
CA LYS A 2 56.15 3.33 -36.28
C LYS A 2 54.95 3.27 -35.32
N TYR A 3 54.10 4.30 -35.31
CA TYR A 3 52.83 4.26 -34.59
C TYR A 3 51.80 3.52 -35.44
N SER A 4 51.49 2.28 -35.06
CA SER A 4 50.38 1.52 -35.63
C SER A 4 49.07 2.13 -35.08
N ALA A 5 48.39 2.93 -35.89
CA ALA A 5 47.06 3.41 -35.58
C ALA A 5 46.07 2.25 -35.80
N ARG A 6 45.53 1.71 -34.71
CA ARG A 6 44.50 0.67 -34.73
C ARG A 6 43.21 1.32 -35.27
N SER A 7 42.72 0.86 -36.43
CA SER A 7 41.45 1.30 -36.99
C SER A 7 40.31 0.93 -36.03
N SER A 8 39.64 1.96 -35.48
CA SER A 8 38.42 1.77 -34.68
C SER A 8 37.30 1.34 -35.63
N ARG A 9 36.88 0.09 -35.55
CA ARG A 9 35.70 -0.41 -36.28
C ARG A 9 34.46 0.27 -35.69
N GLY A 10 33.82 1.13 -36.47
CA GLY A 10 32.59 1.82 -36.08
C GLY A 10 31.37 0.88 -36.11
N PHE A 11 30.35 1.24 -35.33
CA PHE A 11 29.06 0.53 -35.27
C PHE A 11 28.30 0.70 -36.60
N THR A 12 27.67 -0.36 -37.11
CA THR A 12 26.89 -0.27 -38.35
C THR A 12 25.43 0.08 -38.06
N LEU A 13 24.75 0.76 -38.99
CA LEU A 13 23.31 1.06 -38.87
C LEU A 13 22.45 -0.21 -38.75
N VAL A 14 22.87 -1.29 -39.42
CA VAL A 14 22.17 -2.58 -39.39
C VAL A 14 22.26 -3.21 -37.99
N GLU A 15 23.43 -3.14 -37.36
CA GLU A 15 23.63 -3.65 -35.99
C GLU A 15 22.77 -2.89 -34.97
N LEU A 16 22.61 -1.57 -35.17
CA LEU A 16 21.72 -0.77 -34.34
C LEU A 16 20.25 -1.14 -34.54
N MET A 17 19.80 -1.39 -35.79
CA MET A 17 18.42 -1.78 -36.03
C MET A 17 18.06 -3.13 -35.39
N VAL A 18 18.95 -4.12 -35.48
CA VAL A 18 18.72 -5.44 -34.87
C VAL A 18 18.70 -5.34 -33.34
N THR A 19 19.62 -4.58 -32.74
CA THR A 19 19.67 -4.40 -31.28
C THR A 19 18.41 -3.71 -30.75
N VAL A 20 17.93 -2.65 -31.41
CA VAL A 20 16.66 -1.98 -31.03
C VAL A 20 15.46 -2.93 -31.15
N ALA A 21 15.41 -3.75 -32.21
CA ALA A 21 14.35 -4.74 -32.39
C ALA A 21 14.30 -5.76 -31.24
N ILE A 22 15.46 -6.26 -30.80
CA ILE A 22 15.54 -7.20 -29.67
C ILE A 22 15.09 -6.50 -28.36
N VAL A 23 15.56 -5.28 -28.10
CA VAL A 23 15.17 -4.51 -26.90
C VAL A 23 13.67 -4.24 -26.88
N ALA A 24 13.05 -3.94 -28.03
CA ALA A 24 11.61 -3.70 -28.12
C ALA A 24 10.79 -4.96 -27.73
N ILE A 25 11.21 -6.14 -28.17
CA ILE A 25 10.56 -7.41 -27.81
C ILE A 25 10.68 -7.68 -26.32
N LEU A 26 11.88 -7.50 -25.74
CA LEU A 26 12.10 -7.70 -24.31
C LEU A 26 11.29 -6.69 -23.46
N ALA A 27 11.27 -5.43 -23.87
CA ALA A 27 10.54 -4.38 -23.17
C ALA A 27 9.03 -4.65 -23.11
N ALA A 28 8.44 -5.19 -24.20
CA ALA A 28 7.01 -5.51 -24.25
C ALA A 28 6.58 -6.52 -23.16
N ILE A 29 7.45 -7.45 -22.79
CA ILE A 29 7.17 -8.48 -21.76
C ILE A 29 7.61 -8.00 -20.38
N ALA A 30 8.80 -7.40 -20.28
CA ALA A 30 9.39 -6.98 -19.02
C ALA A 30 8.64 -5.81 -18.36
N TYR A 31 8.15 -4.86 -19.16
CA TYR A 31 7.49 -3.65 -18.66
C TYR A 31 6.25 -3.93 -17.79
N PRO A 32 5.22 -4.67 -18.25
CA PRO A 32 4.05 -4.96 -17.41
C PRO A 32 4.40 -5.76 -16.15
N SER A 33 5.34 -6.71 -16.26
CA SER A 33 5.78 -7.52 -15.12
C SER A 33 6.49 -6.68 -14.05
N TYR A 34 7.34 -5.74 -14.46
CA TYR A 34 8.04 -4.85 -13.53
C TYR A 34 7.06 -3.95 -12.78
N ILE A 35 6.08 -3.41 -13.50
CA ILE A 35 5.03 -2.57 -12.92
C ILE A 35 4.22 -3.35 -11.86
N ASP A 36 3.87 -4.60 -12.13
CA ASP A 36 3.19 -5.48 -11.18
C ASP A 36 4.02 -5.78 -9.92
N TYR A 37 5.33 -5.98 -10.08
CA TYR A 37 6.24 -6.18 -8.96
C TYR A 37 6.25 -4.96 -8.01
N ILE A 38 6.33 -3.75 -8.56
CA ILE A 38 6.31 -2.52 -7.77
C ILE A 38 5.01 -2.37 -6.99
N TYR A 39 3.86 -2.76 -7.54
CA TYR A 39 2.58 -2.71 -6.80
C TYR A 39 2.51 -3.69 -5.66
N ARG A 40 2.97 -4.93 -5.88
CA ARG A 40 3.04 -5.93 -4.80
C ARG A 40 3.96 -5.45 -3.68
N SER A 41 5.11 -4.89 -4.03
CA SER A 41 6.04 -4.29 -3.06
C SER A 41 5.38 -3.17 -2.25
N ARG A 42 4.67 -2.23 -2.90
CA ARG A 42 3.92 -1.17 -2.21
C ARG A 42 2.81 -1.70 -1.31
N LEU A 43 2.11 -2.76 -1.72
CA LEU A 43 1.08 -3.37 -0.90
C LEU A 43 1.68 -4.01 0.37
N GLU A 44 2.82 -4.70 0.26
CA GLU A 44 3.50 -5.24 1.43
C GLU A 44 4.01 -4.11 2.35
N GLN A 45 4.49 -3.00 1.80
CA GLN A 45 4.82 -1.82 2.60
C GLN A 45 3.59 -1.26 3.34
N ALA A 46 2.43 -1.16 2.66
CA ALA A 46 1.20 -0.75 3.31
C ALA A 46 0.78 -1.71 4.43
N ARG A 47 0.98 -3.02 4.25
CA ARG A 47 0.74 -4.04 5.28
C ARG A 47 1.64 -3.84 6.50
N VAL A 48 2.91 -3.50 6.31
CA VAL A 48 3.83 -3.18 7.41
C VAL A 48 3.32 -1.98 8.21
N VAL A 49 2.88 -0.91 7.54
CA VAL A 49 2.28 0.26 8.21
C VAL A 49 1.04 -0.13 9.00
N VAL A 50 0.17 -0.98 8.44
CA VAL A 50 -1.01 -1.48 9.17
C VAL A 50 -0.58 -2.25 10.41
N MET A 51 0.38 -3.17 10.31
CA MET A 51 0.91 -3.92 11.45
C MET A 51 1.48 -3.04 12.56
N ASP A 52 2.19 -1.97 12.21
CA ASP A 52 2.73 -1.06 13.21
C ASP A 52 1.62 -0.28 13.92
N ASN A 53 0.54 0.05 13.20
CA ASN A 53 -0.65 0.64 13.79
C ASN A 53 -1.43 -0.36 14.67
N VAL A 54 -1.44 -1.66 14.34
CA VAL A 54 -2.00 -2.70 15.23
C VAL A 54 -1.27 -2.69 16.58
N LYS A 55 0.07 -2.71 16.57
CA LYS A 55 0.88 -2.62 17.80
C LYS A 55 0.61 -1.33 18.58
N MET A 56 0.46 -0.20 17.88
CA MET A 56 0.09 1.06 18.51
C MET A 56 -1.28 0.98 19.18
N MET A 57 -2.27 0.36 18.53
CA MET A 57 -3.61 0.19 19.07
C MET A 57 -3.63 -0.74 20.30
N GLU A 58 -2.78 -1.77 20.35
CA GLU A 58 -2.59 -2.58 21.55
C GLU A 58 -2.06 -1.74 22.72
N ARG A 59 -1.08 -0.86 22.47
CA ARG A 59 -0.58 0.07 23.48
C ARG A 59 -1.66 1.06 23.92
N TYR A 60 -2.49 1.54 22.98
CA TYR A 60 -3.62 2.41 23.29
C TYR A 60 -4.61 1.72 24.24
N TYR A 61 -4.97 0.47 23.95
CA TYR A 61 -5.89 -0.31 24.79
C TYR A 61 -5.37 -0.49 26.23
N GLY A 62 -4.06 -0.66 26.40
CA GLY A 62 -3.43 -0.72 27.73
C GLY A 62 -3.65 0.54 28.57
N LEU A 63 -3.87 1.69 27.94
CA LEU A 63 -4.08 2.98 28.61
C LEU A 63 -5.58 3.30 28.79
N SER A 64 -6.36 3.21 27.72
CA SER A 64 -7.75 3.68 27.67
C SER A 64 -8.78 2.59 27.99
N ARG A 65 -8.37 1.31 27.99
CA ARG A 65 -9.23 0.11 28.09
C ARG A 65 -10.34 0.04 27.04
N SER A 66 -10.22 0.82 25.96
CA SER A 66 -11.19 0.89 24.87
C SER A 66 -10.50 1.38 23.60
N PHE A 67 -10.89 0.87 22.45
CA PHE A 67 -10.45 1.40 21.16
C PHE A 67 -11.25 2.62 20.69
N GLU A 68 -12.09 3.19 21.53
CA GLU A 68 -12.75 4.47 21.26
C GLU A 68 -11.75 5.63 21.36
N CYS A 69 -11.82 6.55 20.41
CA CYS A 69 -11.08 7.80 20.48
C CYS A 69 -11.61 8.63 21.67
N LYS A 70 -10.75 8.81 22.66
CA LYS A 70 -11.00 9.65 23.83
C LYS A 70 -9.95 10.76 23.90
N ALA A 71 -10.41 11.99 24.11
CA ALA A 71 -9.57 13.18 24.13
C ALA A 71 -8.42 13.09 25.15
N ASP A 72 -8.67 12.47 26.31
CA ASP A 72 -7.70 12.31 27.41
C ASP A 72 -6.43 11.52 27.04
N TYR A 73 -6.48 10.79 25.92
CA TYR A 73 -5.41 9.90 25.46
C TYR A 73 -4.78 10.35 24.13
N ILE A 74 -5.18 11.52 23.60
CA ILE A 74 -4.55 12.11 22.42
C ILE A 74 -3.07 12.41 22.71
N GLY A 75 -2.18 12.03 21.79
CA GLY A 75 -0.73 12.24 21.90
C GLY A 75 0.02 11.25 22.82
N LYS A 76 -0.65 10.41 23.61
CA LYS A 76 0.03 9.46 24.53
C LYS A 76 0.68 8.26 23.83
N VAL A 77 0.18 7.88 22.67
CA VAL A 77 0.76 6.83 21.80
C VAL A 77 0.82 7.30 20.35
N ASN A 78 1.19 8.56 20.13
CA ASN A 78 1.15 9.23 18.81
C ASN A 78 -0.23 9.24 18.14
N THR A 79 -1.28 8.96 18.90
CA THR A 79 -2.65 8.94 18.41
C THR A 79 -3.24 10.34 18.35
N THR A 80 -3.63 10.74 17.15
CA THR A 80 -4.52 11.87 16.90
C THR A 80 -5.84 11.30 16.39
N CYS A 81 -6.98 11.84 16.80
CA CYS A 81 -8.26 11.33 16.34
C CYS A 81 -9.32 12.42 16.26
N THR A 82 -10.25 12.25 15.32
CA THR A 82 -11.36 13.18 15.06
C THR A 82 -12.64 12.36 15.05
N GLY A 83 -13.43 12.45 16.13
CA GLY A 83 -14.53 11.52 16.38
C GLY A 83 -14.01 10.08 16.52
N ASN A 84 -14.74 9.08 16.01
CA ASN A 84 -14.39 7.66 16.15
C ASN A 84 -13.29 7.17 15.18
N LYS A 85 -12.51 8.08 14.60
CA LYS A 85 -11.44 7.77 13.63
C LYS A 85 -10.09 8.26 14.14
N PHE A 86 -9.12 7.35 14.22
CA PHE A 86 -7.73 7.71 14.49
C PHE A 86 -6.98 7.96 13.18
N THR A 87 -6.09 8.95 13.23
CA THR A 87 -5.06 9.18 12.23
C THR A 87 -4.02 8.07 12.37
N ALA A 88 -3.78 7.32 11.29
CA ALA A 88 -2.75 6.30 11.30
C ALA A 88 -1.37 6.94 11.52
N VAL A 89 -0.58 6.32 12.39
CA VAL A 89 0.79 6.74 12.66
C VAL A 89 1.69 6.02 11.67
N LEU A 90 2.51 6.81 10.99
CA LEU A 90 3.53 6.28 10.11
C LEU A 90 4.76 6.00 10.97
N PRO A 91 5.38 4.81 10.86
CA PRO A 91 6.66 4.60 11.51
C PRO A 91 7.65 5.66 11.01
N SER A 92 8.54 6.13 11.88
CA SER A 92 9.58 7.12 11.52
C SER A 92 10.50 6.64 10.40
N ASN A 93 10.48 5.33 10.13
CA ASN A 93 11.22 4.62 9.09
C ASN A 93 10.32 4.16 7.93
N ALA A 94 9.02 4.47 7.93
CA ALA A 94 8.23 4.29 6.71
C ALA A 94 8.82 5.24 5.68
N ASP A 95 9.22 4.69 4.54
CA ASP A 95 9.44 5.48 3.34
C ASP A 95 8.27 6.45 3.22
N SER A 96 8.53 7.76 3.31
CA SER A 96 7.54 8.83 3.12
C SER A 96 6.79 8.69 1.79
N ASN A 97 7.29 7.85 0.89
CA ASN A 97 6.67 7.45 -0.35
C ASN A 97 5.33 6.71 -0.15
N ILE A 98 5.13 5.90 0.90
CA ILE A 98 3.91 5.06 0.98
C ILE A 98 2.64 5.90 1.14
N THR A 99 2.72 7.04 1.83
CA THR A 99 1.61 8.00 1.97
C THR A 99 1.27 8.74 0.71
N ASP A 100 2.15 8.76 -0.29
CA ASP A 100 1.81 9.29 -1.61
C ASP A 100 0.92 8.33 -2.40
N TYR A 101 0.88 7.05 -2.00
CA TYR A 101 0.14 6.00 -2.67
C TYR A 101 -1.09 5.53 -1.89
N TYR A 102 -1.03 5.49 -0.56
CA TYR A 102 -2.09 4.97 0.29
C TYR A 102 -2.50 5.96 1.37
N ASP A 103 -3.80 6.08 1.57
CA ASP A 103 -4.42 6.73 2.73
C ASP A 103 -4.78 5.66 3.75
N PHE A 104 -4.31 5.85 4.99
CA PHE A 104 -4.57 4.93 6.09
C PHE A 104 -5.57 5.56 7.07
N ALA A 105 -6.53 4.77 7.51
CA ALA A 105 -7.48 5.18 8.53
C ALA A 105 -7.73 4.04 9.53
N ILE A 106 -7.93 4.40 10.79
CA ILE A 106 -8.29 3.46 11.84
C ILE A 106 -9.66 3.86 12.34
N THR A 107 -10.63 2.95 12.29
CA THR A 107 -12.00 3.22 12.74
C THR A 107 -12.34 2.30 13.89
N SER A 108 -12.78 2.87 15.01
CA SER A 108 -13.27 2.08 16.13
C SER A 108 -14.67 1.54 15.82
N ILE A 109 -14.89 0.26 16.10
CA ILE A 109 -16.16 -0.45 15.85
C ILE A 109 -16.68 -1.07 17.15
N ASN A 110 -17.94 -1.53 17.14
CA ASN A 110 -18.57 -2.17 18.31
C ASN A 110 -18.43 -1.35 19.61
N LYS A 111 -18.69 -0.03 19.55
CA LYS A 111 -18.56 0.89 20.69
C LYS A 111 -17.18 0.83 21.37
N GLY A 112 -16.12 0.75 20.57
CA GLY A 112 -14.74 0.75 21.06
C GLY A 112 -14.23 -0.59 21.56
N ASN A 113 -14.95 -1.70 21.37
CA ASN A 113 -14.44 -3.03 21.72
C ASN A 113 -13.53 -3.61 20.64
N SER A 114 -13.64 -3.14 19.40
CA SER A 114 -12.78 -3.56 18.30
C SER A 114 -12.47 -2.37 17.39
N TYR A 115 -11.57 -2.58 16.42
CA TYR A 115 -11.20 -1.58 15.44
C TYR A 115 -10.92 -2.26 14.09
N ILE A 116 -11.03 -1.46 13.04
CA ILE A 116 -10.66 -1.84 11.69
C ILE A 116 -9.63 -0.85 11.20
N ILE A 117 -8.54 -1.35 10.62
CA ILE A 117 -7.54 -0.53 9.93
C ILE A 117 -7.73 -0.69 8.44
N THR A 118 -7.83 0.42 7.74
CA THR A 118 -8.06 0.45 6.31
C THR A 118 -6.93 1.18 5.59
N ALA A 119 -6.49 0.64 4.46
CA ALA A 119 -5.57 1.30 3.54
C ALA A 119 -6.24 1.45 2.17
N LYS A 120 -6.51 2.69 1.79
CA LYS A 120 -7.16 3.07 0.53
C LYS A 120 -6.11 3.58 -0.46
N PRO A 121 -6.00 3.02 -1.67
CA PRO A 121 -5.12 3.60 -2.69
C PRO A 121 -5.64 4.97 -3.15
N LYS A 122 -4.75 5.95 -3.27
CA LYS A 122 -5.06 7.31 -3.76
C LYS A 122 -5.42 7.29 -5.24
N SER A 123 -6.58 7.83 -5.60
CA SER A 123 -7.11 7.78 -6.98
C SER A 123 -6.14 8.36 -8.02
N GLU A 124 -5.39 9.39 -7.66
CA GLU A 124 -4.46 10.09 -8.55
C GLU A 124 -3.28 9.23 -9.01
N LYS A 125 -2.84 8.26 -8.20
CA LYS A 125 -1.68 7.42 -8.51
C LYS A 125 -2.03 6.11 -9.23
N TYR A 126 -3.32 5.78 -9.32
CA TYR A 126 -3.83 4.50 -9.83
C TYR A 126 -4.91 4.69 -10.92
N SER A 127 -4.89 5.80 -11.66
CA SER A 127 -5.95 6.22 -12.59
C SER A 127 -5.91 5.61 -14.00
N SER A 128 -4.84 4.92 -14.40
CA SER A 128 -4.79 4.32 -15.75
C SER A 128 -5.62 3.04 -15.80
N ASN A 129 -6.29 2.73 -16.91
CA ASN A 129 -7.23 1.60 -17.01
C ASN A 129 -6.61 0.21 -16.73
N THR A 130 -5.29 0.04 -16.83
CA THR A 130 -4.57 -1.17 -16.39
C THR A 130 -4.35 -1.23 -14.86
N LEU A 131 -4.41 -0.07 -14.21
CA LEU A 131 -4.23 0.19 -12.78
C LEU A 131 -5.53 0.29 -11.99
N ALA A 132 -6.60 0.76 -12.65
CA ALA A 132 -7.92 0.87 -12.06
C ALA A 132 -8.47 -0.50 -11.62
N ASN A 133 -8.10 -1.56 -12.34
CA ASN A 133 -8.51 -2.95 -12.06
C ASN A 133 -7.62 -3.65 -11.00
N LYS A 134 -6.57 -2.98 -10.51
CA LYS A 134 -5.66 -3.47 -9.45
C LYS A 134 -5.61 -2.53 -8.25
N LYS A 135 -6.67 -1.76 -8.00
CA LYS A 135 -6.82 -1.02 -6.73
C LYS A 135 -7.02 -2.04 -5.61
N LEU A 136 -5.91 -2.39 -4.95
CA LEU A 136 -5.90 -3.32 -3.84
C LEU A 136 -6.17 -2.54 -2.56
N PHE A 137 -7.42 -2.58 -2.12
CA PHE A 137 -7.79 -2.07 -0.81
C PHE A 137 -7.36 -3.09 0.23
N LEU A 138 -6.65 -2.64 1.27
CA LEU A 138 -6.28 -3.50 2.38
C LEU A 138 -7.17 -3.18 3.57
N ASN A 139 -7.65 -4.23 4.22
CA ASN A 139 -8.41 -4.13 5.44
C ASN A 139 -7.81 -5.09 6.47
N TYR A 140 -7.71 -4.63 7.72
CA TYR A 140 -7.39 -5.45 8.86
C TYR A 140 -8.54 -5.36 9.86
N ASP A 141 -9.10 -6.51 10.22
CA ASP A 141 -10.13 -6.64 11.23
C ASP A 141 -9.52 -7.21 12.51
N ALA A 142 -9.62 -6.46 13.61
CA ALA A 142 -9.12 -6.88 14.91
C ALA A 142 -9.96 -7.99 15.56
N ILE A 143 -11.20 -8.24 15.10
CA ILE A 143 -12.05 -9.33 15.61
C ILE A 143 -11.51 -10.69 15.14
N SER A 144 -11.25 -10.81 13.84
CA SER A 144 -10.74 -12.05 13.23
C SER A 144 -9.22 -12.12 13.15
N ASN A 145 -8.52 -11.04 13.54
CA ASN A 145 -7.06 -10.92 13.49
C ASN A 145 -6.49 -11.27 12.10
N SER A 146 -7.17 -10.80 11.05
CA SER A 146 -6.91 -11.22 9.68
C SER A 146 -6.81 -10.04 8.72
N TYR A 147 -5.93 -10.18 7.73
CA TYR A 147 -5.83 -9.25 6.60
C TYR A 147 -6.77 -9.66 5.50
N ALA A 148 -7.47 -8.72 4.89
CA ALA A 148 -8.27 -8.97 3.71
C ALA A 148 -7.95 -7.97 2.60
N ARG A 149 -7.87 -8.48 1.37
CA ARG A 149 -7.87 -7.66 0.15
C ARG A 149 -9.29 -7.47 -0.31
N CYS A 150 -9.71 -6.23 -0.46
CA CYS A 150 -11.07 -5.88 -0.79
C CYS A 150 -11.16 -5.27 -2.19
N THR A 151 -12.29 -5.52 -2.87
CA THR A 151 -12.76 -4.64 -3.95
C THR A 151 -13.26 -3.32 -3.37
N GLN A 152 -13.48 -2.31 -4.21
CA GLN A 152 -14.02 -1.02 -3.77
C GLN A 152 -15.37 -1.15 -3.03
N SER A 153 -16.23 -2.09 -3.46
CA SER A 153 -17.54 -2.34 -2.86
C SER A 153 -17.47 -3.17 -1.57
N GLY A 154 -16.51 -4.10 -1.46
CA GLY A 154 -16.25 -4.80 -0.20
C GLY A 154 -15.62 -3.88 0.84
N PHE A 155 -14.72 -2.99 0.41
CA PHE A 155 -14.03 -2.05 1.28
C PHE A 155 -15.00 -1.08 1.98
N THR A 156 -15.95 -0.50 1.26
CA THR A 156 -16.93 0.45 1.85
C THR A 156 -17.87 -0.21 2.86
N GLN A 157 -18.13 -1.50 2.71
CA GLN A 157 -18.90 -2.29 3.68
C GLN A 157 -18.05 -2.61 4.92
N SER A 158 -16.77 -2.92 4.71
CA SER A 158 -15.85 -3.17 5.81
C SER A 158 -15.57 -1.91 6.63
N GLU A 159 -15.46 -0.73 6.01
CA GLU A 159 -15.37 0.56 6.73
C GLU A 159 -16.56 0.82 7.66
N LYS A 160 -17.72 0.20 7.38
CA LYS A 160 -18.94 0.33 8.17
C LYS A 160 -19.16 -0.84 9.14
N ASN A 161 -18.20 -1.76 9.28
CA ASN A 161 -18.34 -2.98 10.07
C ASN A 161 -19.63 -3.77 9.71
N SER A 162 -19.91 -3.93 8.42
CA SER A 162 -21.05 -4.74 7.97
C SER A 162 -20.71 -6.23 8.01
N ALA A 163 -21.55 -7.03 8.69
CA ALA A 163 -21.33 -8.45 8.97
C ALA A 163 -21.17 -9.37 7.74
N THR A 164 -21.47 -8.87 6.54
CA THR A 164 -21.25 -9.55 5.26
C THR A 164 -20.37 -8.68 4.38
N VAL A 165 -19.05 -8.84 4.47
CA VAL A 165 -18.11 -8.12 3.62
C VAL A 165 -17.92 -8.89 2.30
N THR A 166 -18.90 -8.83 1.42
CA THR A 166 -18.82 -9.47 0.10
C THR A 166 -17.80 -8.74 -0.78
N GLY A 167 -16.82 -9.45 -1.31
CA GLY A 167 -15.76 -8.88 -2.15
C GLY A 167 -14.44 -8.60 -1.43
N CYS A 168 -14.25 -9.15 -0.22
CA CYS A 168 -12.95 -9.20 0.44
C CYS A 168 -12.46 -10.65 0.54
N GLU A 169 -11.20 -10.89 0.17
CA GLU A 169 -10.51 -12.17 0.28
C GLU A 169 -9.46 -12.08 1.39
N VAL A 170 -9.50 -13.04 2.33
CA VAL A 170 -8.56 -13.10 3.44
C VAL A 170 -7.19 -13.58 2.95
N LEU A 171 -6.12 -12.95 3.44
CA LEU A 171 -4.71 -13.24 3.13
C LEU A 171 -3.99 -14.03 4.20
#